data_AF-A0AAV8XYQ7-F1
#
_entry.id   AF-A0AAV8XYQ7-F1
#
_cell.length_a   1.000
_cell.length_b   1.000
_cell.length_c   1.000
_cell.angle_alpha   90.00
_cell.angle_beta   90.00
_cell.angle_gamma   90.00
#
_symmetry.space_group_name_H-M   'P 1'
#
loop_
_entity.id
_entity.type
_entity.pdbx_description
1 polymer ?
#
loop_
_entity_poly.entity_id
_entity_poly.type
_entity_poly.pdbx_seq_one_letter_code
_entity_poly.pdbx_strand_id
1 'polypeptide(L)'
;MISNYKSLIAIAVVFNVAYLTYDLSIPSSNGGNQPLTRTDLNLYDDTPGCRIENVDPYSEEIKDYIYKVNAITCSSRKPLTYILKREDKLTLNINASLLTDYSMLPVTCCFSTIKRNPLGPHPDDNLIISDCAQFNDSVRVTGDLVKVECSNFFHKVYENVHITLQPPNATVLNKDAPNVLLIGIDGVSRSNLIRTMPRTMEFCEKNGWVNLKGYNKIADNTFPNLMAVLTGMNDSESERVCNPYDQSKLNGCEYFIWKRYKRHGYSTAHFQRHKSRLQRPPTDYYFRPYFLASNLLSSKRLCLNAHCTGPEKTGMRMQNAIKDFLSAVNNRTRGFGLFWMNSFSHEDFNCPSSMDDDFVSFFEGLRNEGHLDNTVILFFSDHGFRYGKIRLTHTGWMEERLPFIYLGIPDNFRTAHQEEYKNLLENSEKLTSPF
;
A
#
# COMPACT_ATOMS: atom_id res chain seq x y z
N MET A 1 33.65 -53.77 -5.43
CA MET A 1 35.03 -53.44 -5.02
C MET A 1 35.26 -51.97 -5.25
N ILE A 2 35.79 -51.32 -4.22
CA ILE A 2 35.82 -49.89 -3.95
C ILE A 2 36.71 -49.15 -4.97
N SER A 3 36.23 -48.03 -5.51
CA SER A 3 37.08 -46.99 -6.10
C SER A 3 36.82 -45.67 -5.37
N ASN A 4 37.89 -45.20 -4.72
CA ASN A 4 38.00 -43.97 -3.97
C ASN A 4 37.97 -42.74 -4.89
N TYR A 5 37.21 -41.71 -4.54
CA TYR A 5 37.54 -40.34 -4.92
C TYR A 5 37.66 -39.46 -3.66
N LYS A 6 38.85 -38.89 -3.51
CA LYS A 6 39.21 -37.90 -2.52
C LYS A 6 38.63 -36.53 -2.90
N SER A 7 38.26 -35.81 -1.85
CA SER A 7 37.60 -34.52 -1.72
C SER A 7 38.31 -33.34 -2.39
N LEU A 8 37.54 -32.29 -2.75
CA LEU A 8 37.72 -30.92 -2.23
C LEU A 8 36.61 -29.95 -2.69
N ILE A 9 35.70 -29.67 -1.74
CA ILE A 9 35.07 -28.39 -1.37
C ILE A 9 34.72 -27.39 -2.50
N ALA A 10 33.42 -27.24 -2.76
CA ALA A 10 32.81 -26.01 -3.23
C ALA A 10 31.52 -25.73 -2.45
N ILE A 11 31.34 -24.47 -2.11
CA ILE A 11 30.42 -23.88 -1.14
C ILE A 11 28.95 -24.13 -1.51
N ALA A 12 28.19 -24.73 -0.59
CA ALA A 12 26.74 -24.82 -0.67
C ALA A 12 26.12 -23.58 -0.01
N VAL A 13 25.58 -22.67 -0.83
CA VAL A 13 24.51 -21.75 -0.41
C VAL A 13 23.27 -22.15 -1.19
N VAL A 14 22.55 -23.14 -0.66
CA VAL A 14 21.22 -23.52 -1.13
C VAL A 14 20.22 -22.79 -0.24
N PHE A 15 19.45 -21.89 -0.86
CA PHE A 15 18.29 -21.24 -0.26
C PHE A 15 17.27 -22.31 0.16
N ASN A 16 17.11 -22.51 1.46
CA ASN A 16 16.04 -23.30 2.04
C ASN A 16 14.74 -22.49 2.01
N VAL A 17 13.88 -22.76 1.03
CA VAL A 17 12.43 -22.57 1.18
C VAL A 17 11.87 -23.94 1.51
N ALA A 18 11.80 -24.25 2.81
CA ALA A 18 11.14 -25.45 3.29
C ALA A 18 9.62 -25.26 3.15
N TYR A 19 9.04 -25.89 2.12
CA TYR A 19 7.62 -26.18 2.06
C TYR A 19 7.32 -27.22 3.16
N LEU A 20 6.86 -26.75 4.32
CA LEU A 20 6.26 -27.62 5.32
C LEU A 20 4.83 -27.91 4.89
N THR A 21 4.65 -29.00 4.13
CA THR A 21 3.35 -29.67 4.01
C THR A 21 3.05 -30.33 5.36
N TYR A 22 2.26 -29.67 6.20
CA TYR A 22 1.63 -30.33 7.34
C TYR A 22 0.42 -31.11 6.82
N ASP A 23 0.55 -32.44 6.83
CA ASP A 23 -0.58 -33.36 6.77
C ASP A 23 -1.44 -33.12 8.04
N LEU A 24 -2.55 -32.42 7.88
CA LEU A 24 -3.56 -32.25 8.93
C LEU A 24 -4.35 -33.56 9.05
N SER A 25 -3.77 -34.52 9.78
CA SER A 25 -4.56 -35.56 10.43
C SER A 25 -5.27 -34.90 11.62
N ILE A 26 -6.56 -34.58 11.44
CA ILE A 26 -7.44 -34.06 12.49
C ILE A 26 -7.61 -35.17 13.54
N PRO A 27 -7.21 -34.98 14.81
CA PRO A 27 -7.59 -35.90 15.87
C PRO A 27 -9.09 -35.74 16.13
N SER A 28 -9.84 -36.83 16.12
CA SER A 28 -11.25 -36.83 16.53
C SER A 28 -11.34 -36.45 18.00
N SER A 29 -11.60 -35.18 18.29
CA SER A 29 -11.99 -34.76 19.64
C SER A 29 -13.44 -35.21 19.87
N ASN A 30 -13.60 -36.30 20.63
CA ASN A 30 -14.83 -36.59 21.35
C ASN A 30 -15.01 -35.55 22.47
N GLY A 31 -15.49 -34.38 22.09
CA GLY A 31 -16.00 -33.35 23.01
C GLY A 31 -17.43 -33.05 22.60
N GLY A 32 -18.38 -33.30 23.49
CA GLY A 32 -19.80 -33.11 23.22
C GLY A 32 -20.12 -31.64 22.92
N ASN A 33 -20.28 -31.30 21.64
CA ASN A 33 -20.88 -30.05 21.23
C ASN A 33 -22.39 -30.17 21.41
N GLN A 34 -22.93 -29.50 22.43
CA GLN A 34 -24.32 -29.07 22.35
C GLN A 34 -24.44 -28.12 21.16
N PRO A 35 -25.41 -28.33 20.24
CA PRO A 35 -25.64 -27.39 19.16
C PRO A 35 -26.10 -26.06 19.77
N LEU A 36 -25.32 -24.99 19.57
CA LEU A 36 -25.76 -23.64 19.88
C LEU A 36 -27.10 -23.40 19.16
N THR A 37 -28.15 -23.17 19.95
CA THR A 37 -29.49 -22.90 19.44
C THR A 37 -29.50 -21.60 18.62
N ARG A 38 -30.30 -21.60 17.55
CA ARG A 38 -30.47 -20.56 16.52
C ARG A 38 -30.79 -19.14 17.03
N THR A 39 -30.97 -18.96 18.34
CA THR A 39 -31.41 -17.73 19.01
C THR A 39 -30.26 -16.87 19.59
N ASP A 40 -29.02 -17.35 19.60
CA ASP A 40 -27.91 -16.68 20.33
C ASP A 40 -26.82 -16.05 19.44
N LEU A 41 -26.96 -16.10 18.10
CA LEU A 41 -26.00 -15.48 17.18
C LEU A 41 -26.35 -14.01 16.94
N ASN A 42 -25.47 -13.10 17.37
CA ASN A 42 -25.51 -11.69 16.99
C ASN A 42 -25.09 -11.57 15.52
N LEU A 43 -26.06 -11.43 14.62
CA LEU A 43 -25.82 -11.38 13.17
C LEU A 43 -25.77 -9.93 12.69
N TYR A 44 -24.79 -9.65 11.84
CA TYR A 44 -24.68 -8.40 11.08
C TYR A 44 -25.58 -8.42 9.85
N ASP A 45 -25.61 -9.54 9.13
CA ASP A 45 -26.47 -9.76 7.97
C ASP A 45 -27.02 -11.20 8.02
N ASP A 46 -28.33 -11.36 7.75
CA ASP A 46 -29.03 -12.65 7.74
C ASP A 46 -29.91 -12.74 6.49
N THR A 47 -29.28 -13.10 5.38
CA THR A 47 -29.98 -13.45 4.14
C THR A 47 -30.13 -14.97 4.02
N PRO A 48 -31.09 -15.48 3.22
CA PRO A 48 -31.26 -16.92 3.02
C PRO A 48 -30.02 -17.67 2.51
N GLY A 49 -29.07 -16.98 1.87
CA GLY A 49 -27.86 -17.56 1.29
C GLY A 49 -26.55 -17.19 1.98
N CYS A 50 -26.53 -16.15 2.82
CA CYS A 50 -25.33 -15.69 3.51
C CYS A 50 -25.69 -15.13 4.89
N ARG A 51 -24.96 -15.56 5.90
CA ARG A 51 -25.03 -15.01 7.26
C ARG A 51 -23.67 -14.48 7.65
N ILE A 52 -23.63 -13.23 8.05
CA ILE A 52 -22.41 -12.59 8.57
C ILE A 52 -22.60 -12.43 10.06
N GLU A 53 -21.78 -13.13 10.85
CA GLU A 53 -21.77 -12.95 12.30
C GLU A 53 -21.10 -11.63 12.69
N ASN A 54 -21.68 -10.94 13.66
CA ASN A 54 -21.09 -9.77 14.28
C ASN A 54 -20.15 -10.22 15.40
N VAL A 55 -18.97 -10.70 15.01
CA VAL A 55 -17.94 -11.17 15.95
C VAL A 55 -17.37 -10.02 16.77
N ASP A 56 -17.24 -10.22 18.09
CA ASP A 56 -16.58 -9.27 18.99
C ASP A 56 -15.11 -9.11 18.60
N PRO A 57 -14.65 -7.89 18.25
CA PRO A 57 -13.24 -7.64 17.95
C PRO A 57 -12.28 -7.99 19.10
N TYR A 58 -12.76 -8.15 20.33
CA TYR A 58 -11.95 -8.47 21.52
C TYR A 58 -12.32 -9.81 22.17
N SER A 59 -12.87 -10.74 21.39
CA SER A 59 -13.30 -12.06 21.88
C SER A 59 -12.21 -12.79 22.66
N GLU A 60 -12.62 -13.57 23.68
CA GLU A 60 -11.70 -14.28 24.59
C GLU A 60 -10.68 -15.16 23.86
N GLU A 61 -11.10 -15.83 22.77
CA GLU A 61 -10.25 -16.77 22.02
C GLU A 61 -9.08 -16.09 21.28
N ILE A 62 -9.14 -14.78 21.04
CA ILE A 62 -8.07 -14.04 20.36
C ILE A 62 -7.25 -13.12 21.27
N LYS A 63 -7.61 -12.98 22.55
CA LYS A 63 -6.96 -12.00 23.46
C LYS A 63 -5.45 -12.16 23.54
N ASP A 64 -4.95 -13.40 23.59
CA ASP A 64 -3.52 -13.69 23.69
C ASP A 64 -2.73 -13.33 22.42
N TYR A 65 -3.41 -13.08 21.29
CA TYR A 65 -2.78 -12.64 20.04
C TYR A 65 -2.72 -11.12 19.91
N ILE A 66 -3.45 -10.37 20.74
CA ILE A 66 -3.59 -8.92 20.63
C ILE A 66 -2.52 -8.24 21.48
N TYR A 67 -1.67 -7.43 20.84
CA TYR A 67 -0.74 -6.53 21.52
C TYR A 67 -0.55 -5.26 20.71
N LYS A 68 -0.10 -4.18 21.36
CA LYS A 68 0.19 -2.92 20.67
C LYS A 68 1.65 -2.91 20.21
N VAL A 69 1.87 -2.63 18.93
CA VAL A 69 3.19 -2.36 18.37
C VAL A 69 3.42 -0.85 18.38
N ASN A 70 4.47 -0.41 19.04
CA ASN A 70 4.83 1.01 19.06
C ASN A 70 5.46 1.43 17.72
N ALA A 71 5.18 2.68 17.33
CA ALA A 71 5.80 3.29 16.17
C ALA A 71 7.34 3.31 16.28
N ILE A 72 8.02 3.05 15.17
CA ILE A 72 9.49 3.13 15.09
C ILE A 72 9.94 4.51 14.57
N THR A 73 11.03 5.03 15.13
CA THR A 73 11.69 6.24 14.63
C THR A 73 12.80 5.87 13.62
N CYS A 74 12.61 6.23 12.35
CA CYS A 74 13.59 5.99 11.30
C CYS A 74 14.83 6.88 11.45
N SER A 75 14.62 8.18 11.68
CA SER A 75 15.66 9.16 12.00
C SER A 75 15.15 10.11 13.09
N SER A 76 16.00 10.47 14.05
CA SER A 76 15.74 11.55 15.01
C SER A 76 16.04 12.94 14.42
N ARG A 77 16.74 12.99 13.29
CA ARG A 77 17.11 14.21 12.57
C ARG A 77 16.11 14.50 11.46
N LYS A 78 15.81 15.79 11.23
CA LYS A 78 14.99 16.23 10.09
C LYS A 78 15.71 15.90 8.77
N PRO A 79 14.99 15.58 7.67
CA PRO A 79 15.61 15.30 6.37
C PRO A 79 16.53 16.44 5.92
N LEU A 80 17.78 16.11 5.58
CA LEU A 80 18.79 17.10 5.17
C LEU A 80 18.46 17.71 3.81
N THR A 81 17.74 16.99 2.94
CA THR A 81 17.46 17.44 1.58
C THR A 81 15.98 17.39 1.27
N TYR A 82 15.53 18.28 0.39
CA TYR A 82 14.14 18.37 -0.04
C TYR A 82 14.03 18.80 -1.51
N ILE A 83 12.89 18.49 -2.12
CA ILE A 83 12.55 18.98 -3.46
C ILE A 83 11.74 20.27 -3.31
N LEU A 84 12.14 21.29 -4.08
CA LEU A 84 11.37 22.52 -4.22
C LEU A 84 10.91 22.66 -5.67
N LYS A 85 9.59 22.84 -5.82
CA LYS A 85 8.96 23.17 -7.09
C LYS A 85 8.67 24.68 -7.12
N ARG A 86 9.27 25.38 -8.08
CA ARG A 86 8.90 26.76 -8.43
C ARG A 86 8.58 26.81 -9.91
N GLU A 87 7.33 27.16 -10.23
CA GLU A 87 6.79 27.08 -11.59
C GLU A 87 6.98 25.66 -12.15
N ASP A 88 7.79 25.52 -13.21
CA ASP A 88 8.14 24.25 -13.87
C ASP A 88 9.61 23.83 -13.61
N LYS A 89 10.26 24.43 -12.61
CA LYS A 89 11.62 24.07 -12.20
C LYS A 89 11.58 23.30 -10.89
N LEU A 90 12.02 22.04 -10.96
CA LEU A 90 12.31 21.22 -9.79
C LEU A 90 13.78 21.38 -9.42
N THR A 91 14.02 21.67 -8.15
CA THR A 91 15.37 21.76 -7.58
C THR A 91 15.47 20.82 -6.39
N LEU A 92 16.56 20.06 -6.35
CA LEU A 92 16.99 19.36 -5.15
C LEU A 92 17.81 20.35 -4.32
N ASN A 93 17.48 20.50 -3.04
CA ASN A 93 18.08 21.48 -2.16
C ASN A 93 18.64 20.81 -0.91
N ILE A 94 19.73 21.36 -0.39
CA ILE A 94 20.29 21.02 0.92
C ILE A 94 19.78 22.04 1.93
N ASN A 95 19.24 21.57 3.03
CA ASN A 95 18.93 22.42 4.16
C ASN A 95 20.20 22.69 4.98
N ALA A 96 20.92 23.75 4.62
CA ALA A 96 22.19 24.11 5.23
C ALA A 96 22.11 24.27 6.77
N SER A 97 20.95 24.70 7.29
CA SER A 97 20.73 24.84 8.75
C SER A 97 20.79 23.52 9.52
N LEU A 98 20.66 22.38 8.82
CA LEU A 98 20.69 21.04 9.43
C LEU A 98 22.06 20.37 9.30
N LEU A 99 23.03 20.93 8.56
CA LEU A 99 24.31 20.26 8.30
C LEU A 99 25.04 19.85 9.59
N THR A 100 25.02 20.73 10.60
CA THR A 100 25.64 20.49 11.91
C THR A 100 24.96 19.38 12.71
N ASP A 101 23.67 19.10 12.46
CA ASP A 101 22.96 17.98 13.07
C ASP A 101 23.51 16.64 12.56
N TYR A 102 24.04 16.63 11.33
CA TYR A 102 24.56 15.43 10.68
C TYR A 102 26.06 15.22 10.92
N SER A 103 26.86 16.28 10.92
CA SER A 103 28.31 16.20 11.12
C SER A 103 28.91 17.56 11.50
N MET A 104 29.85 17.56 12.46
CA MET A 104 30.68 18.73 12.79
C MET A 104 31.80 18.96 11.76
N LEU A 105 32.11 17.94 10.95
CA LEU A 105 33.07 18.02 9.84
C LEU A 105 32.36 18.46 8.55
N PRO A 106 33.08 19.07 7.59
CA PRO A 106 32.53 19.43 6.28
C PRO A 106 31.83 18.23 5.62
N VAL A 107 30.60 18.48 5.16
CA VAL A 107 29.77 17.49 4.47
C VAL A 107 29.74 17.84 2.99
N THR A 108 29.99 16.83 2.15
CA THR A 108 29.80 16.92 0.70
C THR A 108 28.62 16.04 0.31
N CYS A 109 27.82 16.50 -0.64
CA CYS A 109 26.64 15.79 -1.10
C CYS A 109 26.70 15.60 -2.61
N CYS A 110 26.21 14.45 -3.05
CA CYS A 110 26.03 14.16 -4.46
C CYS A 110 24.65 13.55 -4.69
N PHE A 111 24.18 13.64 -5.94
CA PHE A 111 22.94 13.04 -6.36
C PHE A 111 23.12 12.19 -7.61
N SER A 112 22.31 11.14 -7.71
CA SER A 112 22.19 10.29 -8.88
C SER A 112 20.75 10.32 -9.39
N THR A 113 20.59 10.40 -10.70
CA THR A 113 19.28 10.20 -11.33
C THR A 113 18.97 8.71 -11.44
N ILE A 114 17.71 8.35 -11.22
CA ILE A 114 17.25 6.96 -11.28
C ILE A 114 16.21 6.86 -12.40
N LYS A 115 16.36 5.85 -13.25
CA LYS A 115 15.41 5.50 -14.31
C LYS A 115 15.05 4.03 -14.24
N ARG A 116 13.84 3.69 -14.66
CA ARG A 116 13.45 2.30 -14.89
C ARG A 116 14.26 1.72 -16.04
N ASN A 117 14.77 0.50 -15.89
CA ASN A 117 15.39 -0.23 -16.98
C ASN A 117 14.35 -1.16 -17.64
N PRO A 118 13.86 -0.88 -18.85
CA PRO A 118 12.89 -1.75 -19.51
C PRO A 118 13.51 -3.03 -20.07
N LEU A 119 14.84 -3.19 -20.02
CA LEU A 119 15.55 -4.34 -20.58
C LEU A 119 15.62 -5.51 -19.60
N GLY A 120 15.61 -6.73 -20.15
CA GLY A 120 15.73 -7.99 -19.41
C GLY A 120 14.40 -8.69 -19.11
N PRO A 121 14.43 -9.89 -18.51
CA PRO A 121 13.24 -10.70 -18.26
C PRO A 121 12.32 -10.11 -17.16
N HIS A 122 12.83 -9.20 -16.33
CA HIS A 122 12.15 -8.62 -15.17
C HIS A 122 12.32 -7.08 -15.12
N PRO A 123 11.69 -6.35 -16.05
CA PRO A 123 11.85 -4.89 -16.15
C PRO A 123 11.26 -4.11 -14.95
N ASP A 124 10.39 -4.76 -14.17
CA ASP A 124 9.84 -4.21 -12.92
C ASP A 124 10.76 -4.37 -11.71
N ASP A 125 11.94 -4.98 -11.86
CA ASP A 125 12.94 -5.17 -10.80
C ASP A 125 14.30 -4.52 -11.16
N ASN A 126 14.36 -3.75 -12.24
CA ASN A 126 15.61 -3.28 -12.83
C ASN A 126 15.68 -1.75 -12.89
N LEU A 127 16.77 -1.19 -12.38
CA LEU A 127 17.02 0.26 -12.30
C LEU A 127 18.32 0.60 -13.02
N ILE A 128 18.34 1.77 -13.66
CA ILE A 128 19.57 2.44 -14.10
C ILE A 128 19.78 3.62 -13.16
N ILE A 129 20.96 3.66 -12.55
CA ILE A 129 21.38 4.74 -11.64
C ILE A 129 22.59 5.42 -12.28
N SER A 130 22.54 6.74 -12.44
CA SER A 130 23.68 7.49 -12.98
C SER A 130 24.81 7.61 -11.96
N ASP A 131 25.99 7.99 -12.44
CA ASP A 131 27.08 8.44 -11.57
C ASP A 131 26.61 9.58 -10.65
N CYS A 132 27.21 9.64 -9.46
CA CYS A 132 26.84 10.62 -8.43
C CYS A 132 27.50 11.96 -8.73
N ALA A 133 26.71 12.97 -9.10
CA ALA A 133 27.16 14.31 -9.39
C ALA A 133 27.15 15.17 -8.12
N GLN A 134 28.27 15.81 -7.79
CA GLN A 134 28.39 16.68 -6.61
C GLN A 134 27.54 17.96 -6.74
N PHE A 135 26.96 18.41 -5.63
CA PHE A 135 26.24 19.68 -5.54
C PHE A 135 26.33 20.24 -4.11
N ASN A 136 26.31 21.57 -3.96
CA ASN A 136 26.53 22.22 -2.67
C ASN A 136 25.23 22.75 -2.03
N ASP A 137 24.51 23.65 -2.71
CA ASP A 137 23.30 24.25 -2.13
C ASP A 137 22.04 23.70 -2.77
N SER A 138 21.95 23.83 -4.09
CA SER A 138 20.83 23.34 -4.87
C SER A 138 21.26 22.96 -6.28
N VAL A 139 20.50 22.06 -6.89
CA VAL A 139 20.72 21.62 -8.27
C VAL A 139 19.39 21.39 -8.96
N ARG A 140 19.29 21.76 -10.24
CA ARG A 140 18.11 21.46 -11.06
C ARG A 140 18.07 19.98 -11.37
N VAL A 141 16.90 19.37 -11.20
CA VAL A 141 16.68 17.94 -11.46
C VAL A 141 15.62 17.77 -12.55
N THR A 142 15.88 16.83 -13.47
CA THR A 142 15.04 16.60 -14.66
C THR A 142 14.54 15.16 -14.80
N GLY A 143 15.01 14.24 -13.95
CA GLY A 143 14.47 12.88 -13.87
C GLY A 143 13.24 12.81 -12.96
N ASP A 144 12.55 11.67 -12.94
CA ASP A 144 11.39 11.43 -12.07
C ASP A 144 11.79 11.05 -10.64
N LEU A 145 13.04 10.62 -10.47
CA LEU A 145 13.60 10.14 -9.21
C LEU A 145 15.05 10.56 -9.06
N VAL A 146 15.40 11.02 -7.87
CA VAL A 146 16.77 11.36 -7.50
C VAL A 146 17.16 10.73 -6.16
N LYS A 147 18.26 9.99 -6.18
CA LYS A 147 18.93 9.48 -4.97
C LYS A 147 19.98 10.50 -4.55
N VAL A 148 20.07 10.74 -3.25
CA VAL A 148 21.05 11.64 -2.64
C VAL A 148 21.87 10.86 -1.63
N GLU A 149 23.17 11.11 -1.64
CA GLU A 149 24.09 10.66 -0.60
C GLU A 149 24.96 11.82 -0.15
N CYS A 150 25.12 11.98 1.15
CA CYS A 150 26.01 12.96 1.75
C CYS A 150 26.98 12.28 2.69
N SER A 151 28.24 12.69 2.63
CA SER A 151 29.33 12.08 3.39
C SER A 151 30.22 13.16 4.00
N ASN A 152 30.86 12.82 5.11
CA ASN A 152 32.08 13.53 5.54
C ASN A 152 33.30 12.72 5.08
N PHE A 153 34.50 13.12 5.50
CA PHE A 153 35.74 12.43 5.14
C PHE A 153 35.79 10.94 5.56
N PHE A 154 35.00 10.52 6.56
CA PHE A 154 35.06 9.18 7.14
C PHE A 154 33.98 8.23 6.63
N HIS A 155 32.74 8.71 6.50
CA HIS A 155 31.60 7.85 6.16
C HIS A 155 30.41 8.64 5.61
N LYS A 156 29.44 7.91 5.06
CA LYS A 156 28.13 8.42 4.65
C LYS A 156 27.32 8.82 5.87
N VAL A 157 26.88 10.07 5.93
CA VAL A 157 26.11 10.64 7.05
C VAL A 157 24.62 10.78 6.77
N TYR A 158 24.23 10.81 5.50
CA TYR A 158 22.84 10.92 5.08
C TYR A 158 22.62 10.27 3.71
N GLU A 159 21.43 9.71 3.52
CA GLU A 159 20.96 9.22 2.23
C GLU A 159 19.44 9.37 2.14
N ASN A 160 18.93 9.66 0.95
CA ASN A 160 17.48 9.64 0.71
C ASN A 160 17.18 9.46 -0.79
N VAL A 161 15.94 9.12 -1.13
CA VAL A 161 15.40 9.16 -2.49
C VAL A 161 14.18 10.06 -2.50
N HIS A 162 14.12 10.95 -3.48
CA HIS A 162 12.99 11.86 -3.69
C HIS A 162 12.27 11.55 -5.00
N ILE A 163 10.96 11.77 -4.98
CA ILE A 163 10.14 11.78 -6.18
C ILE A 163 10.10 13.21 -6.72
N THR A 164 10.22 13.35 -8.04
CA THR A 164 10.18 14.63 -8.74
C THR A 164 9.07 14.62 -9.80
N LEU A 165 7.82 14.49 -9.33
CA LEU A 165 6.65 14.41 -10.20
C LEU A 165 6.49 15.68 -11.04
N GLN A 166 6.53 15.50 -12.35
CA GLN A 166 6.14 16.55 -13.29
C GLN A 166 4.61 16.60 -13.41
N PRO A 167 4.01 17.80 -13.53
CA PRO A 167 2.59 17.91 -13.82
C PRO A 167 2.28 17.27 -15.17
N PRO A 168 1.03 16.83 -15.40
CA PRO A 168 0.65 16.22 -16.66
C PRO A 168 0.73 17.24 -17.81
N ASN A 169 1.23 16.80 -18.96
CA ASN A 169 1.43 17.67 -20.14
C ASN A 169 0.11 18.23 -20.70
N ALA A 170 -1.00 17.51 -20.54
CA ALA A 170 -2.31 17.92 -21.04
C ALA A 170 -3.21 18.38 -19.88
N THR A 171 -3.81 19.56 -20.04
CA THR A 171 -4.83 20.09 -19.11
C THR A 171 -6.21 19.70 -19.64
N VAL A 172 -6.80 18.65 -19.05
CA VAL A 172 -8.18 18.23 -19.35
C VAL A 172 -9.00 18.46 -18.08
N LEU A 173 -9.49 19.68 -17.91
CA LEU A 173 -10.26 20.07 -16.73
C LEU A 173 -11.73 19.73 -16.91
N ASN A 174 -12.11 18.53 -16.47
CA ASN A 174 -13.50 18.28 -16.09
C ASN A 174 -13.68 18.71 -14.63
N LYS A 175 -14.20 19.92 -14.40
CA LYS A 175 -14.39 20.47 -13.06
C LYS A 175 -15.47 19.74 -12.27
N ASP A 176 -16.40 19.06 -12.95
CA ASP A 176 -17.54 18.40 -12.31
C ASP A 176 -17.20 16.98 -11.84
N ALA A 177 -16.13 16.37 -12.37
CA ALA A 177 -15.67 15.06 -11.95
C ALA A 177 -14.71 15.15 -10.75
N PRO A 178 -14.77 14.23 -9.77
CA PRO A 178 -13.78 14.17 -8.69
C PRO A 178 -12.50 13.44 -9.12
N ASN A 179 -11.42 13.58 -8.36
CA ASN A 179 -10.35 12.59 -8.35
C ASN A 179 -10.86 11.27 -7.76
N VAL A 180 -10.23 10.16 -8.10
CA VAL A 180 -10.53 8.84 -7.52
C VAL A 180 -9.25 8.22 -6.99
N LEU A 181 -9.24 7.89 -5.70
CA LEU A 181 -8.05 7.40 -5.02
C LEU A 181 -8.36 6.12 -4.25
N LEU A 182 -7.68 5.05 -4.63
CA LEU A 182 -7.70 3.76 -3.96
C LEU A 182 -6.45 3.65 -3.08
N ILE A 183 -6.66 3.65 -1.77
CA ILE A 183 -5.62 3.52 -0.75
C ILE A 183 -5.81 2.16 -0.08
N GLY A 184 -4.92 1.23 -0.38
CA GLY A 184 -4.98 -0.13 0.12
C GLY A 184 -4.02 -0.38 1.27
N ILE A 185 -4.47 -1.12 2.29
CA ILE A 185 -3.60 -1.78 3.27
C ILE A 185 -3.83 -3.28 3.16
N ASP A 186 -2.78 -4.03 2.89
CA ASP A 186 -2.80 -5.47 2.71
C ASP A 186 -3.11 -6.21 4.02
N GLY A 187 -4.10 -7.08 4.02
CA GLY A 187 -4.31 -8.06 5.09
C GLY A 187 -4.96 -7.55 6.38
N VAL A 188 -5.74 -6.47 6.34
CA VAL A 188 -6.40 -5.90 7.51
C VAL A 188 -7.92 -6.13 7.46
N SER A 189 -8.46 -6.82 8.47
CA SER A 189 -9.91 -7.00 8.64
C SER A 189 -10.56 -5.77 9.28
N ARG A 190 -11.89 -5.64 9.19
CA ARG A 190 -12.63 -4.60 9.93
C ARG A 190 -12.35 -4.68 11.44
N SER A 191 -12.41 -5.88 12.02
CA SER A 191 -12.13 -6.10 13.44
C SER A 191 -10.67 -5.83 13.80
N ASN A 192 -9.73 -6.13 12.91
CA ASN A 192 -8.32 -5.79 13.10
C ASN A 192 -8.08 -4.28 13.04
N LEU A 193 -8.76 -3.54 12.15
CA LEU A 193 -8.69 -2.09 12.10
C LEU A 193 -9.18 -1.45 13.41
N ILE A 194 -10.29 -1.95 13.98
CA ILE A 194 -10.81 -1.52 15.29
C ILE A 194 -9.74 -1.65 16.38
N ARG A 195 -8.99 -2.75 16.39
CA ARG A 195 -7.95 -3.01 17.40
C ARG A 195 -6.68 -2.22 17.17
N THR A 196 -6.23 -2.15 15.93
CA THR A 196 -4.87 -1.72 15.60
C THR A 196 -4.82 -0.26 15.17
N MET A 197 -5.85 0.27 14.50
CA MET A 197 -5.89 1.64 14.00
C MET A 197 -7.17 2.40 14.42
N PRO A 198 -7.53 2.40 15.72
CA PRO A 198 -8.78 2.99 16.19
C PRO A 198 -8.90 4.49 15.90
N ARG A 199 -7.79 5.24 15.91
CA ARG A 199 -7.85 6.70 15.65
C ARG A 199 -8.08 6.99 14.18
N THR A 200 -7.49 6.19 13.29
CA THR A 200 -7.74 6.27 11.85
C THR A 200 -9.20 5.95 11.53
N MET A 201 -9.74 4.89 12.15
CA MET A 201 -11.17 4.55 12.04
C MET A 201 -12.06 5.70 12.51
N GLU A 202 -11.78 6.26 13.69
CA GLU A 202 -12.52 7.39 14.24
C GLU A 202 -12.47 8.62 13.32
N PHE A 203 -11.32 8.89 12.69
CA PHE A 203 -11.22 9.94 11.67
C PHE A 203 -12.19 9.69 10.52
N CYS A 204 -12.20 8.49 9.94
CA CYS A 204 -13.09 8.15 8.82
C CYS A 204 -14.56 8.38 9.21
N GLU A 205 -14.98 7.88 10.37
CA GLU A 205 -16.37 7.98 10.84
C GLU A 205 -16.78 9.43 11.14
N LYS A 206 -15.93 10.21 11.80
CA LYS A 206 -16.19 11.63 12.08
C LYS A 206 -16.29 12.49 10.83
N ASN A 207 -15.62 12.12 9.74
CA ASN A 207 -15.69 12.82 8.46
C ASN A 207 -16.75 12.22 7.52
N GLY A 208 -17.66 11.37 8.03
CA GLY A 208 -18.81 10.85 7.28
C GLY A 208 -18.44 9.85 6.18
N TRP A 209 -17.30 9.17 6.31
CA TRP A 209 -16.94 8.12 5.35
C TRP A 209 -17.82 6.90 5.57
N VAL A 210 -18.31 6.32 4.47
CA VAL A 210 -19.25 5.19 4.52
C VAL A 210 -18.47 3.90 4.69
N ASN A 211 -18.73 3.15 5.76
CA ASN A 211 -18.17 1.83 5.99
C ASN A 211 -19.09 0.76 5.41
N LEU A 212 -18.64 -0.04 4.44
CA LEU A 212 -19.41 -1.20 3.99
C LEU A 212 -19.14 -2.36 4.96
N LYS A 213 -19.92 -2.45 6.04
CA LYS A 213 -19.53 -3.32 7.16
C LYS A 213 -19.70 -4.81 6.86
N GLY A 214 -20.45 -5.14 5.80
CA GLY A 214 -20.61 -6.50 5.25
C GLY A 214 -19.70 -6.80 4.06
N TYR A 215 -18.66 -6.00 3.80
CA TYR A 215 -17.75 -6.24 2.68
C TYR A 215 -16.97 -7.55 2.85
N ASN A 216 -17.11 -8.43 1.87
CA ASN A 216 -16.52 -9.76 1.90
C ASN A 216 -15.52 -9.94 0.76
N LYS A 217 -14.39 -10.58 1.07
CA LYS A 217 -13.42 -11.00 0.04
C LYS A 217 -14.04 -12.07 -0.86
N ILE A 218 -13.58 -12.19 -2.10
CA ILE A 218 -14.08 -13.22 -3.04
C ILE A 218 -13.17 -14.43 -3.15
N ALA A 219 -11.93 -14.28 -2.70
CA ALA A 219 -10.89 -15.29 -2.82
C ALA A 219 -9.85 -15.09 -1.73
N ASP A 220 -8.81 -15.90 -1.75
CA ASP A 220 -7.93 -16.05 -0.60
C ASP A 220 -6.85 -14.98 -0.51
N ASN A 221 -6.07 -14.74 -1.57
CA ASN A 221 -4.93 -13.82 -1.60
C ASN A 221 -5.24 -12.49 -2.31
N THR A 222 -4.26 -11.59 -2.30
CA THR A 222 -4.34 -10.26 -2.90
C THR A 222 -4.69 -10.26 -4.38
N PHE A 223 -4.11 -11.16 -5.16
CA PHE A 223 -4.28 -11.14 -6.61
C PHE A 223 -5.75 -11.20 -7.06
N PRO A 224 -6.54 -12.26 -6.77
CA PRO A 224 -7.92 -12.36 -7.21
C PRO A 224 -8.83 -11.28 -6.61
N ASN A 225 -8.66 -10.93 -5.33
CA ASN A 225 -9.46 -9.89 -4.69
C ASN A 225 -9.23 -8.51 -5.32
N LEU A 226 -7.96 -8.16 -5.55
CA LEU A 226 -7.62 -6.88 -6.17
C LEU A 226 -7.96 -6.88 -7.66
N MET A 227 -7.81 -8.01 -8.36
CA MET A 227 -8.24 -8.13 -9.76
C MET A 227 -9.74 -7.89 -9.91
N ALA A 228 -10.58 -8.40 -9.02
CA ALA A 228 -12.01 -8.12 -9.06
C ALA A 228 -12.32 -6.61 -8.92
N VAL A 229 -11.68 -5.93 -7.96
CA VAL A 229 -11.82 -4.46 -7.83
C VAL A 229 -11.34 -3.73 -9.10
N LEU A 230 -10.27 -4.21 -9.73
CA LEU A 230 -9.61 -3.49 -10.82
C LEU A 230 -10.15 -3.82 -12.20
N THR A 231 -10.77 -4.99 -12.40
CA THR A 231 -11.23 -5.45 -13.72
C THR A 231 -12.68 -5.94 -13.74
N GLY A 232 -13.31 -6.11 -12.58
CA GLY A 232 -14.63 -6.73 -12.44
C GLY A 232 -14.65 -8.24 -12.71
N MET A 233 -13.48 -8.88 -12.77
CA MET A 233 -13.37 -10.31 -13.09
C MET A 233 -13.16 -11.15 -11.84
N ASN A 234 -13.70 -12.38 -11.84
CA ASN A 234 -13.32 -13.38 -10.86
C ASN A 234 -11.93 -13.98 -11.17
N ASP A 235 -11.44 -14.85 -10.28
CA ASP A 235 -10.10 -15.44 -10.39
C ASP A 235 -9.88 -16.17 -11.72
N SER A 236 -10.76 -17.13 -12.06
CA SER A 236 -10.69 -17.91 -13.31
C SER A 236 -10.72 -17.05 -14.57
N GLU A 237 -11.53 -15.98 -14.58
CA GLU A 237 -11.58 -15.02 -15.68
C GLU A 237 -10.28 -14.21 -15.78
N SER A 238 -9.77 -13.76 -14.64
CA SER A 238 -8.51 -13.00 -14.56
C SER A 238 -7.32 -13.84 -15.03
N GLU A 239 -7.23 -15.12 -14.64
CA GLU A 239 -6.19 -16.04 -15.10
C GLU A 239 -6.29 -16.34 -16.60
N ARG A 240 -7.49 -16.29 -17.18
CA ARG A 240 -7.70 -16.52 -18.61
C ARG A 240 -7.34 -15.29 -19.44
N VAL A 241 -7.79 -14.11 -19.02
CA VAL A 241 -7.76 -12.86 -19.79
C VAL A 241 -6.58 -11.96 -19.44
N CYS A 242 -6.29 -11.80 -18.14
CA CYS A 242 -5.29 -10.88 -17.60
C CYS A 242 -4.23 -11.64 -16.78
N ASN A 243 -3.82 -12.81 -17.30
CA ASN A 243 -2.98 -13.77 -16.59
C ASN A 243 -1.68 -13.13 -16.07
N PRO A 244 -1.37 -13.22 -14.76
CA PRO A 244 -0.17 -12.57 -14.20
C PRO A 244 1.15 -13.27 -14.58
N TYR A 245 1.08 -14.52 -15.04
CA TYR A 245 2.22 -15.32 -15.49
C TYR A 245 2.46 -15.20 -17.00
N ASP A 246 1.51 -14.68 -17.77
CA ASP A 246 1.66 -14.34 -19.18
C ASP A 246 1.78 -12.83 -19.34
N GLN A 247 3.02 -12.37 -19.56
CA GLN A 247 3.31 -10.95 -19.71
C GLN A 247 2.52 -10.30 -20.86
N SER A 248 2.25 -11.03 -21.95
CA SER A 248 1.50 -10.46 -23.09
C SER A 248 0.06 -10.15 -22.69
N LYS A 249 -0.58 -11.07 -21.96
CA LYS A 249 -1.95 -10.92 -21.46
C LYS A 249 -2.07 -9.86 -20.39
N LEU A 250 -1.17 -9.85 -19.41
CA LEU A 250 -1.23 -8.87 -18.33
C LEU A 250 -1.05 -7.43 -18.85
N ASN A 251 -0.04 -7.20 -19.70
CA ASN A 251 0.18 -5.87 -20.28
C ASN A 251 -0.95 -5.49 -21.27
N GLY A 252 -1.50 -6.46 -21.99
CA GLY A 252 -2.62 -6.30 -22.92
C GLY A 252 -4.00 -6.25 -22.28
N CYS A 253 -4.13 -6.40 -20.96
CA CYS A 253 -5.41 -6.43 -20.27
C CYS A 253 -6.11 -5.06 -20.35
N GLU A 254 -7.13 -4.92 -21.20
CA GLU A 254 -7.87 -3.66 -21.42
C GLU A 254 -8.93 -3.35 -20.34
N TYR A 255 -9.18 -4.31 -19.45
CA TYR A 255 -10.22 -4.25 -18.44
C TYR A 255 -9.82 -3.50 -17.17
N PHE A 256 -8.52 -3.24 -16.99
CA PHE A 256 -8.06 -2.46 -15.84
C PHE A 256 -8.74 -1.09 -15.78
N ILE A 257 -9.31 -0.77 -14.63
CA ILE A 257 -10.15 0.40 -14.42
C ILE A 257 -9.38 1.70 -14.68
N TRP A 258 -8.07 1.74 -14.42
CA TRP A 258 -7.23 2.89 -14.76
C TRP A 258 -7.17 3.16 -16.26
N LYS A 259 -7.25 2.14 -17.14
CA LYS A 259 -7.33 2.36 -18.60
C LYS A 259 -8.64 3.04 -18.98
N ARG A 260 -9.74 2.71 -18.29
CA ARG A 260 -11.03 3.40 -18.45
C ARG A 260 -10.91 4.86 -18.02
N TYR A 261 -10.36 5.15 -16.84
CA TYR A 261 -10.12 6.53 -16.40
C TYR A 261 -9.20 7.31 -17.35
N LYS A 262 -8.13 6.66 -17.84
CA LYS A 262 -7.23 7.27 -18.82
C LYS A 262 -7.93 7.69 -20.10
N ARG A 263 -8.82 6.85 -20.65
CA ARG A 263 -9.65 7.19 -21.82
C ARG A 263 -10.61 8.36 -21.55
N HIS A 264 -10.98 8.62 -20.30
CA HIS A 264 -11.80 9.76 -19.89
C HIS A 264 -10.97 10.98 -19.47
N GLY A 265 -9.68 11.02 -19.83
CA GLY A 265 -8.81 12.19 -19.64
C GLY A 265 -8.14 12.30 -18.28
N TYR A 266 -8.28 11.30 -17.40
CA TYR A 266 -7.61 11.30 -16.10
C TYR A 266 -6.11 11.04 -16.25
N SER A 267 -5.31 11.66 -15.38
CA SER A 267 -3.97 11.19 -15.10
C SER A 267 -4.03 10.00 -14.16
N THR A 268 -3.26 8.97 -14.46
CA THR A 268 -3.31 7.69 -13.75
C THR A 268 -2.05 7.46 -12.93
N ALA A 269 -2.22 6.92 -11.72
CA ALA A 269 -1.14 6.54 -10.83
C ALA A 269 -1.28 5.08 -10.38
N HIS A 270 -0.16 4.36 -10.35
CA HIS A 270 -0.10 3.01 -9.83
C HIS A 270 1.14 2.83 -8.95
N PHE A 271 0.91 2.45 -7.70
CA PHE A 271 1.91 2.12 -6.72
C PHE A 271 1.59 0.77 -6.11
N GLN A 272 2.44 -0.22 -6.35
CA GLN A 272 2.43 -1.49 -5.64
C GLN A 272 3.86 -1.93 -5.31
N ARG A 273 4.05 -2.42 -4.08
CA ARG A 273 5.35 -2.90 -3.58
C ARG A 273 5.77 -4.23 -4.22
N HIS A 274 4.82 -5.14 -4.41
CA HIS A 274 5.06 -6.46 -4.98
C HIS A 274 5.15 -6.43 -6.51
N LYS A 275 5.73 -7.49 -7.06
CA LYS A 275 6.01 -7.60 -8.49
C LYS A 275 4.71 -7.67 -9.28
N SER A 276 4.39 -6.59 -9.97
CA SER A 276 3.29 -6.56 -10.94
C SER A 276 3.63 -7.30 -12.25
N ARG A 277 4.90 -7.65 -12.50
CA ARG A 277 5.37 -8.34 -13.73
C ARG A 277 4.99 -7.61 -15.03
N LEU A 278 4.75 -6.29 -14.95
CA LEU A 278 4.38 -5.45 -16.07
C LEU A 278 5.64 -5.05 -16.84
N GLN A 279 5.60 -5.17 -18.16
CA GLN A 279 6.73 -4.80 -19.01
C GLN A 279 6.79 -3.30 -19.24
N ARG A 280 5.63 -2.66 -19.34
CA ARG A 280 5.49 -1.21 -19.55
C ARG A 280 4.83 -0.59 -18.33
N PRO A 281 5.17 0.66 -17.97
CA PRO A 281 4.41 1.40 -16.96
C PRO A 281 2.91 1.36 -17.30
N PRO A 282 2.04 0.85 -16.41
CA PRO A 282 0.60 0.70 -16.70
C PRO A 282 -0.16 2.04 -16.65
N THR A 283 0.46 3.07 -16.08
CA THR A 283 -0.13 4.36 -15.74
C THR A 283 0.87 5.49 -16.00
N ASP A 284 0.38 6.74 -16.01
CA ASP A 284 1.20 7.94 -16.23
C ASP A 284 2.26 8.13 -15.13
N TYR A 285 1.85 7.90 -13.89
CA TYR A 285 2.72 7.92 -12.72
C TYR A 285 2.90 6.49 -12.20
N TYR A 286 4.10 5.94 -12.38
CA TYR A 286 4.40 4.56 -11.97
C TYR A 286 5.54 4.55 -10.94
N PHE A 287 5.19 4.22 -9.70
CA PHE A 287 6.08 4.42 -8.56
C PHE A 287 6.93 3.19 -8.18
N ARG A 288 6.83 2.08 -8.93
CA ARG A 288 7.67 0.90 -8.68
C ARG A 288 9.16 1.22 -8.63
N PRO A 289 9.74 2.04 -9.53
CA PRO A 289 11.15 2.41 -9.46
C PRO A 289 11.53 3.18 -8.19
N TYR A 290 10.62 4.00 -7.66
CA TYR A 290 10.84 4.73 -6.40
C TYR A 290 11.01 3.78 -5.22
N PHE A 291 10.14 2.77 -5.13
CA PHE A 291 10.23 1.77 -4.07
C PHE A 291 11.48 0.89 -4.18
N LEU A 292 11.87 0.50 -5.40
CA LEU A 292 13.12 -0.23 -5.60
C LEU A 292 14.32 0.60 -5.16
N ALA A 293 14.33 1.89 -5.50
CA ALA A 293 15.40 2.80 -5.12
C ALA A 293 15.44 3.04 -3.61
N SER A 294 14.29 3.15 -2.94
CA SER A 294 14.25 3.32 -1.48
C SER A 294 14.75 2.09 -0.74
N ASN A 295 14.59 0.88 -1.29
CA ASN A 295 15.17 -0.34 -0.72
C ASN A 295 16.71 -0.41 -0.79
N LEU A 296 17.35 0.45 -1.59
CA LEU A 296 18.82 0.56 -1.62
C LEU A 296 19.36 1.39 -0.45
N LEU A 297 18.48 2.09 0.28
CA LEU A 297 18.85 2.87 1.44
C LEU A 297 18.99 1.97 2.68
N SER A 298 19.69 2.47 3.69
CA SER A 298 19.70 1.84 5.02
C SER A 298 18.28 1.60 5.54
N SER A 299 18.08 0.48 6.22
CA SER A 299 16.76 0.08 6.69
C SER A 299 16.78 -0.30 8.17
N LYS A 300 15.70 0.05 8.86
CA LYS A 300 15.34 -0.51 10.17
C LYS A 300 14.12 -1.40 9.98
N ARG A 301 14.16 -2.57 10.63
CA ARG A 301 13.09 -3.55 10.56
C ARG A 301 12.16 -3.41 11.76
N LEU A 302 10.87 -3.64 11.51
CA LEU A 302 9.82 -3.79 12.51
C LEU A 302 8.85 -4.84 11.96
N CYS A 303 8.33 -5.73 12.80
CA CYS A 303 7.37 -6.77 12.39
C CYS A 303 7.87 -7.60 11.18
N LEU A 304 9.11 -8.10 11.27
CA LEU A 304 9.75 -8.92 10.23
C LEU A 304 9.97 -8.25 8.87
N ASN A 305 9.65 -6.96 8.70
CA ASN A 305 9.71 -6.27 7.41
C ASN A 305 10.55 -4.98 7.48
N ALA A 306 10.99 -4.48 6.33
CA ALA A 306 11.67 -3.20 6.21
C ALA A 306 10.67 -2.06 6.42
N HIS A 307 10.67 -1.50 7.63
CA HIS A 307 9.71 -0.48 8.03
C HIS A 307 10.25 0.94 7.82
N CYS A 308 11.57 1.09 7.84
CA CYS A 308 12.27 2.31 7.43
C CYS A 308 13.07 2.07 6.15
N THR A 309 13.11 3.09 5.29
CA THR A 309 14.02 3.17 4.13
C THR A 309 14.67 4.55 4.18
N GLY A 310 15.96 4.61 4.52
CA GLY A 310 16.64 5.84 4.89
C GLY A 310 15.97 6.53 6.09
N PRO A 311 15.77 7.87 6.04
CA PRO A 311 15.24 8.63 7.17
C PRO A 311 13.73 8.51 7.39
N GLU A 312 13.00 7.81 6.50
CA GLU A 312 11.54 7.80 6.45
C GLU A 312 10.94 6.40 6.60
N LYS A 313 9.72 6.33 7.15
CA LYS A 313 8.93 5.08 7.19
C LYS A 313 8.45 4.73 5.79
N THR A 314 8.48 3.45 5.44
CA THR A 314 8.04 2.96 4.12
C THR A 314 6.57 3.29 3.83
N GLY A 315 5.69 3.22 4.82
CA GLY A 315 4.28 3.63 4.68
C GLY A 315 4.12 5.12 4.43
N MET A 316 4.84 5.96 5.18
CA MET A 316 4.80 7.42 5.00
C MET A 316 5.34 7.87 3.65
N ARG A 317 6.34 7.19 3.08
CA ARG A 317 6.79 7.46 1.71
C ARG A 317 5.65 7.32 0.70
N MET A 318 4.76 6.34 0.89
CA MET A 318 3.60 6.15 0.02
C MET A 318 2.53 7.21 0.27
N GLN A 319 2.28 7.57 1.52
CA GLN A 319 1.40 8.68 1.89
C GLN A 319 1.87 10.00 1.25
N ASN A 320 3.18 10.28 1.27
CA ASN A 320 3.77 11.45 0.63
C ASN A 320 3.64 11.38 -0.90
N ALA A 321 3.86 10.21 -1.52
CA ALA A 321 3.66 10.02 -2.96
C ALA A 321 2.20 10.28 -3.39
N ILE A 322 1.22 9.94 -2.55
CA ILE A 322 -0.20 10.28 -2.78
C ILE A 322 -0.39 11.79 -2.78
N LYS A 323 0.13 12.50 -1.77
CA LYS A 323 0.05 13.97 -1.69
C LYS A 323 0.69 14.65 -2.90
N ASP A 324 1.89 14.19 -3.28
CA ASP A 324 2.60 14.69 -4.44
C ASP A 324 1.79 14.48 -5.73
N PHE A 325 1.17 13.30 -5.90
CA PHE A 325 0.33 12.99 -7.04
C PHE A 325 -0.91 13.89 -7.09
N LEU A 326 -1.65 14.00 -6.00
CA LEU A 326 -2.84 14.85 -5.91
C LEU A 326 -2.49 16.31 -6.18
N SER A 327 -1.37 16.79 -5.62
CA SER A 327 -0.85 18.13 -5.89
C SER A 327 -0.44 18.34 -7.35
N ALA A 328 0.16 17.33 -8.00
CA ALA A 328 0.59 17.40 -9.39
C ALA A 328 -0.59 17.48 -10.37
N VAL A 329 -1.69 16.79 -10.08
CA VAL A 329 -2.90 16.81 -10.93
C VAL A 329 -3.85 17.96 -10.58
N ASN A 330 -3.77 18.50 -9.36
CA ASN A 330 -4.67 19.55 -8.88
C ASN A 330 -4.76 20.73 -9.85
N ASN A 331 -5.97 21.17 -10.17
CA ASN A 331 -6.26 22.25 -11.13
C ASN A 331 -5.64 22.07 -12.54
N ARG A 332 -5.16 20.87 -12.90
CA ARG A 332 -4.67 20.53 -14.24
C ARG A 332 -5.53 19.45 -14.90
N THR A 333 -5.86 18.40 -14.16
CA THR A 333 -6.68 17.28 -14.60
C THR A 333 -7.24 16.55 -13.39
N ARG A 334 -8.04 15.50 -13.61
CA ARG A 334 -8.44 14.57 -12.55
C ARG A 334 -7.48 13.41 -12.44
N GLY A 335 -7.23 12.97 -11.22
CA GLY A 335 -6.37 11.85 -10.90
C GLY A 335 -7.17 10.57 -10.65
N PHE A 336 -6.74 9.45 -11.21
CA PHE A 336 -7.06 8.13 -10.71
C PHE A 336 -5.78 7.52 -10.13
N GLY A 337 -5.79 7.06 -8.88
CA GLY A 337 -4.60 6.47 -8.27
C GLY A 337 -4.89 5.20 -7.48
N LEU A 338 -4.09 4.16 -7.67
CA LEU A 338 -4.03 2.99 -6.80
C LEU A 338 -2.71 2.99 -6.02
N PHE A 339 -2.80 2.98 -4.69
CA PHE A 339 -1.64 2.97 -3.79
C PHE A 339 -1.79 1.85 -2.77
N TRP A 340 -0.98 0.79 -2.92
CA TRP A 340 -1.11 -0.44 -2.14
C TRP A 340 0.04 -0.61 -1.13
N MET A 341 -0.28 -0.47 0.16
CA MET A 341 0.66 -0.57 1.29
C MET A 341 0.62 -1.96 1.93
N ASN A 342 1.78 -2.48 2.30
CA ASN A 342 1.90 -3.81 2.94
C ASN A 342 3.09 -3.92 3.90
N SER A 343 3.94 -2.90 4.01
CA SER A 343 5.19 -2.98 4.79
C SER A 343 4.98 -3.07 6.30
N PHE A 344 3.77 -2.80 6.78
CA PHE A 344 3.43 -2.69 8.19
C PHE A 344 2.18 -3.51 8.59
N SER A 345 1.68 -4.37 7.70
CA SER A 345 0.43 -5.12 7.94
C SER A 345 0.52 -6.58 7.51
N HIS A 346 1.21 -6.88 6.40
CA HIS A 346 1.19 -8.20 5.79
C HIS A 346 1.83 -9.31 6.67
N GLU A 347 2.95 -9.01 7.34
CA GLU A 347 3.72 -10.02 8.08
C GLU A 347 3.27 -10.20 9.54
N ASP A 348 2.53 -9.24 10.10
CA ASP A 348 2.20 -9.22 11.53
C ASP A 348 0.86 -8.54 11.77
N PHE A 349 -0.01 -9.28 12.46
CA PHE A 349 -1.39 -8.93 12.76
C PHE A 349 -1.56 -7.62 13.54
N ASN A 350 -0.61 -7.27 14.40
CA ASN A 350 -0.69 -6.15 15.32
C ASN A 350 0.06 -4.92 14.80
N CYS A 351 0.94 -5.11 13.82
CA CYS A 351 1.81 -4.08 13.29
C CYS A 351 1.13 -2.84 12.70
N PRO A 352 -0.12 -2.89 12.18
CA PRO A 352 -0.81 -1.67 11.77
C PRO A 352 -0.93 -0.62 12.89
N SER A 353 -0.89 -1.03 14.16
CA SER A 353 -0.86 -0.11 15.31
C SER A 353 0.37 0.78 15.39
N SER A 354 1.45 0.43 14.71
CA SER A 354 2.64 1.29 14.58
C SER A 354 2.44 2.49 13.65
N MET A 355 1.35 2.52 12.87
CA MET A 355 1.07 3.51 11.83
C MET A 355 -0.24 4.29 12.04
N ASP A 356 -1.03 3.99 13.09
CA ASP A 356 -2.34 4.63 13.33
C ASP A 356 -2.25 6.17 13.32
N ASP A 357 -1.34 6.72 14.12
CA ASP A 357 -1.12 8.18 14.20
C ASP A 357 -0.62 8.79 12.89
N ASP A 358 0.16 8.04 12.11
CA ASP A 358 0.68 8.49 10.82
C ASP A 358 -0.47 8.60 9.79
N PHE A 359 -1.43 7.65 9.81
CA PHE A 359 -2.61 7.70 8.93
C PHE A 359 -3.57 8.82 9.30
N VAL A 360 -3.80 9.07 10.59
CA VAL A 360 -4.57 10.26 11.03
C VAL A 360 -3.92 11.53 10.50
N SER A 361 -2.61 11.70 10.73
CA SER A 361 -1.87 12.88 10.27
C SER A 361 -1.91 13.03 8.75
N PHE A 362 -1.84 11.92 8.03
CA PHE A 362 -1.95 11.89 6.57
C PHE A 362 -3.32 12.37 6.08
N PHE A 363 -4.42 11.81 6.61
CA PHE A 363 -5.76 12.20 6.20
C PHE A 363 -6.14 13.62 6.63
N GLU A 364 -5.71 14.05 7.82
CA GLU A 364 -5.84 15.45 8.25
C GLU A 364 -5.08 16.38 7.31
N GLY A 365 -3.88 15.99 6.87
CA GLY A 365 -3.14 16.73 5.85
C GLY A 365 -3.92 16.85 4.54
N LEU A 366 -4.46 15.75 4.01
CA LEU A 366 -5.30 15.79 2.81
C LEU A 366 -6.52 16.70 2.98
N ARG A 367 -7.15 16.71 4.15
CA ARG A 367 -8.28 17.59 4.46
C ARG A 367 -7.85 19.06 4.48
N ASN A 368 -6.80 19.38 5.23
CA ASN A 368 -6.33 20.74 5.42
C ASN A 368 -5.79 21.37 4.12
N GLU A 369 -5.26 20.53 3.23
CA GLU A 369 -4.79 20.91 1.89
C GLU A 369 -5.95 20.98 0.86
N GLY A 370 -7.20 20.69 1.25
CA GLY A 370 -8.40 20.76 0.40
C GLY A 370 -8.56 19.60 -0.59
N HIS A 371 -7.76 18.54 -0.45
CA HIS A 371 -7.80 17.39 -1.35
C HIS A 371 -9.05 16.52 -1.16
N LEU A 372 -9.60 16.46 0.05
CA LEU A 372 -10.82 15.67 0.32
C LEU A 372 -12.08 16.26 -0.32
N ASP A 373 -12.10 17.57 -0.60
CA ASP A 373 -13.26 18.28 -1.14
C ASP A 373 -13.57 17.93 -2.60
N ASN A 374 -12.64 17.26 -3.29
CA ASN A 374 -12.81 16.89 -4.68
C ASN A 374 -12.30 15.49 -5.01
N THR A 375 -12.10 14.62 -4.01
CA THR A 375 -11.56 13.28 -4.20
C THR A 375 -12.48 12.22 -3.58
N VAL A 376 -12.95 11.29 -4.41
CA VAL A 376 -13.55 10.04 -3.94
C VAL A 376 -12.42 9.13 -3.48
N ILE A 377 -12.43 8.72 -2.21
CA ILE A 377 -11.43 7.84 -1.60
C ILE A 377 -12.05 6.48 -1.29
N LEU A 378 -11.43 5.42 -1.80
CA LEU A 378 -11.61 4.06 -1.31
C LEU A 378 -10.42 3.73 -0.40
N PHE A 379 -10.65 3.64 0.91
CA PHE A 379 -9.64 3.21 1.87
C PHE A 379 -9.99 1.80 2.34
N PHE A 380 -9.22 0.80 1.94
CA PHE A 380 -9.68 -0.59 2.03
C PHE A 380 -8.55 -1.62 2.17
N SER A 381 -8.95 -2.85 2.49
CA SER A 381 -8.13 -4.06 2.39
C SER A 381 -8.75 -5.05 1.40
N ASP A 382 -7.93 -5.95 0.89
CA ASP A 382 -8.30 -7.05 -0.01
C ASP A 382 -8.80 -8.28 0.75
N HIS A 383 -8.22 -8.56 1.91
CA HIS A 383 -8.58 -9.63 2.84
C HIS A 383 -8.19 -9.25 4.28
N GLY A 384 -8.58 -10.05 5.28
CA GLY A 384 -8.05 -9.93 6.63
C GLY A 384 -6.71 -10.67 6.81
N PHE A 385 -6.24 -10.87 8.04
CA PHE A 385 -4.92 -11.42 8.30
C PHE A 385 -4.83 -12.92 7.99
N ARG A 386 -3.80 -13.31 7.22
CA ARG A 386 -3.71 -14.65 6.62
C ARG A 386 -2.64 -15.56 7.21
N TYR A 387 -2.04 -15.18 8.33
CA TYR A 387 -0.97 -15.96 8.96
C TYR A 387 -1.25 -16.28 10.42
N GLY A 388 -0.45 -17.19 10.98
CA GLY A 388 -0.47 -17.51 12.41
C GLY A 388 -1.67 -18.32 12.91
N LYS A 389 -1.59 -18.70 14.19
CA LYS A 389 -2.59 -19.57 14.85
C LYS A 389 -3.93 -18.88 15.11
N ILE A 390 -4.00 -17.55 15.07
CA ILE A 390 -5.25 -16.81 15.21
C ILE A 390 -6.32 -17.26 14.21
N ARG A 391 -5.92 -17.67 13.00
CA ARG A 391 -6.83 -18.20 11.97
C ARG A 391 -7.52 -19.52 12.31
N LEU A 392 -7.04 -20.21 13.34
CA LEU A 392 -7.64 -21.44 13.86
C LEU A 392 -8.75 -21.16 14.87
N THR A 393 -8.89 -19.91 15.32
CA THR A 393 -10.02 -19.44 16.15
C THR A 393 -11.20 -19.07 15.26
N HIS A 394 -12.42 -19.08 15.81
CA HIS A 394 -13.63 -18.74 15.05
C HIS A 394 -13.60 -17.28 14.58
N THR A 395 -13.22 -16.36 15.47
CA THR A 395 -13.08 -14.93 15.22
C THR A 395 -12.03 -14.67 14.15
N GLY A 396 -10.87 -15.31 14.24
CA GLY A 396 -9.80 -15.18 13.23
C GLY A 396 -10.22 -15.73 11.87
N TRP A 397 -10.96 -16.84 11.83
CA TRP A 397 -11.52 -17.40 10.60
C TRP A 397 -12.55 -16.47 9.96
N MET A 398 -13.44 -15.88 10.76
CA MET A 398 -14.46 -14.93 10.28
C MET A 398 -13.84 -13.63 9.78
N GLU A 399 -13.00 -12.99 10.59
CA GLU A 399 -12.47 -11.66 10.25
C GLU A 399 -11.53 -11.69 9.04
N GLU A 400 -10.86 -12.82 8.79
CA GLU A 400 -10.02 -13.00 7.60
C GLU A 400 -10.82 -12.83 6.28
N ARG A 401 -12.13 -13.08 6.31
CA ARG A 401 -13.05 -12.94 5.17
C ARG A 401 -13.69 -11.55 5.07
N LEU A 402 -13.57 -10.73 6.11
CA LEU A 402 -14.24 -9.44 6.26
C LEU A 402 -13.20 -8.31 6.32
N PRO A 403 -12.51 -8.01 5.19
CA PRO A 403 -11.62 -6.86 5.10
C PRO A 403 -12.36 -5.56 5.41
N PHE A 404 -11.63 -4.56 5.91
CA PHE A 404 -12.23 -3.23 6.08
C PHE A 404 -12.37 -2.52 4.73
N ILE A 405 -13.38 -1.65 4.63
CA ILE A 405 -13.51 -0.69 3.53
C ILE A 405 -14.26 0.56 4.00
N TYR A 406 -13.71 1.72 3.67
CA TYR A 406 -14.34 3.02 3.86
C TYR A 406 -14.35 3.80 2.55
N LEU A 407 -15.46 4.47 2.29
CA LEU A 407 -15.71 5.32 1.14
C LEU A 407 -15.82 6.78 1.58
N GLY A 408 -14.79 7.57 1.31
CA GLY A 408 -14.80 9.02 1.49
C GLY A 408 -15.35 9.68 0.23
N ILE A 409 -16.60 10.19 0.29
CA ILE A 409 -17.24 10.86 -0.85
C ILE A 409 -17.27 12.38 -0.60
N PRO A 410 -16.82 13.24 -1.53
CA PRO A 410 -16.92 14.69 -1.38
C PRO A 410 -18.37 15.19 -1.24
N ASP A 411 -18.61 16.22 -0.42
CA ASP A 411 -19.96 16.73 -0.13
C ASP A 411 -20.70 17.21 -1.39
N ASN A 412 -19.98 17.89 -2.29
CA ASN A 412 -20.52 18.33 -3.58
C ASN A 412 -20.97 17.14 -4.45
N PHE A 413 -20.19 16.06 -4.46
CA PHE A 413 -20.52 14.85 -5.21
C PHE A 413 -21.76 14.16 -4.62
N ARG A 414 -21.87 14.07 -3.29
CA ARG A 414 -23.08 13.56 -2.61
C ARG A 414 -24.32 14.38 -2.96
N THR A 415 -24.17 15.70 -2.99
CA THR A 415 -25.27 16.64 -3.27
C THR A 415 -25.73 16.55 -4.73
N ALA A 416 -24.81 16.32 -5.66
CA ALA A 416 -25.11 16.15 -7.08
C ALA A 416 -25.67 14.75 -7.42
N HIS A 417 -25.36 13.74 -6.60
CA HIS A 417 -25.72 12.32 -6.81
C HIS A 417 -26.44 11.74 -5.58
N GLN A 418 -27.57 12.37 -5.21
CA GLN A 418 -28.27 12.06 -3.94
C GLN A 418 -28.86 10.65 -3.92
N GLU A 419 -29.42 10.19 -5.05
CA GLU A 419 -29.99 8.84 -5.15
C GLU A 419 -28.90 7.77 -5.04
N GLU A 420 -27.77 7.95 -5.73
CA GLU A 420 -26.64 7.03 -5.66
C GLU A 420 -26.01 7.02 -4.27
N TYR A 421 -25.89 8.18 -3.62
CA TYR A 421 -25.39 8.26 -2.25
C TYR A 421 -26.34 7.60 -1.25
N LYS A 422 -27.66 7.77 -1.42
CA LYS A 422 -28.66 7.06 -0.61
C LYS A 422 -28.54 5.54 -0.78
N ASN A 423 -28.43 5.07 -2.02
CA ASN A 423 -28.24 3.65 -2.32
C ASN A 423 -26.94 3.11 -1.71
N LEU A 424 -25.87 3.92 -1.71
CA LEU A 424 -24.61 3.57 -1.05
C LEU A 424 -24.80 3.39 0.47
N LEU A 425 -25.50 4.32 1.14
CA LEU A 425 -25.81 4.20 2.57
C LEU A 425 -26.65 2.94 2.86
N GLU A 426 -27.67 2.66 2.05
CA GLU A 426 -28.48 1.45 2.20
C GLU A 426 -27.67 0.17 1.98
N ASN A 427 -26.73 0.16 1.04
CA ASN A 427 -25.88 -1.00 0.76
C ASN A 427 -24.74 -1.17 1.78
N SER A 428 -24.40 -0.11 2.53
CA SER A 428 -23.38 -0.19 3.58
C SER A 428 -23.75 -1.17 4.70
N GLU A 429 -25.06 -1.40 4.88
CA GLU A 429 -25.65 -2.32 5.86
C GLU A 429 -25.94 -3.73 5.28
N LYS A 430 -25.41 -4.06 4.09
CA LYS A 430 -25.65 -5.34 3.41
C LYS A 430 -24.34 -6.04 3.09
N LEU A 431 -24.42 -7.33 2.75
CA LEU A 431 -23.34 -8.04 2.06
C LEU A 431 -22.94 -7.29 0.78
N THR A 432 -21.65 -6.94 0.72
CA THR A 432 -21.03 -6.35 -0.47
C THR A 432 -19.77 -7.12 -0.82
N SER A 433 -19.32 -6.99 -2.06
CA SER A 433 -18.12 -7.65 -2.56
C SER A 433 -17.36 -6.70 -3.48
N PRO A 434 -16.13 -7.04 -3.92
CA PRO A 434 -15.41 -6.34 -4.97
C PRO A 434 -16.17 -6.09 -6.30
N PHE A 435 -17.27 -6.80 -6.59
CA PHE A 435 -18.02 -6.72 -7.85
C PHE A 435 -19.05 -5.59 -7.92
#